data_AF-A0A7X5R6Q3-F1
#
_entry.id   AF-A0A7X5R6Q3-F1
#
_cell.length_a   1.000
_cell.length_b   1.000
_cell.length_c   1.000
_cell.angle_alpha   90.00
_cell.angle_beta   90.00
_cell.angle_gamma   90.00
#
_symmetry.space_group_name_H-M   'P 1'
#
loop_
_entity.id
_entity.type
_entity.pdbx_description
1 polymer ?
#
loop_
_entity_poly.entity_id
_entity_poly.type
_entity_poly.pdbx_seq_one_letter_code
_entity_poly.pdbx_strand_id
1 'polypeptide(L)'
;MKKGNIEILKKNKRYKEIRRLNKLLKKASIPHTMERLFDGWRICYPSVKNCTMDAIEHFGSYGEEKDLIEIMGLLTAEEQKIDCVVGYLSATDVFERIKQHYEKSKNEEAAE
;
A
#
# COMPACT_ATOMS: atom_id res chain seq x y z
N MET A 1 -3.43 -45.96 -3.71
CA MET A 1 -3.27 -44.72 -4.50
C MET A 1 -4.52 -43.86 -4.35
N LYS A 2 -4.44 -42.71 -3.68
CA LYS A 2 -5.41 -41.62 -3.82
C LYS A 2 -4.66 -40.41 -4.37
N LYS A 3 -4.71 -40.28 -5.70
CA LYS A 3 -4.33 -39.06 -6.42
C LYS A 3 -5.35 -37.97 -6.06
N GLY A 4 -4.89 -36.75 -5.84
CA GLY A 4 -5.75 -35.57 -5.97
C GLY A 4 -6.14 -34.86 -4.67
N ASN A 5 -5.15 -34.39 -3.91
CA ASN A 5 -5.32 -33.17 -3.07
C ASN A 5 -4.30 -32.09 -3.48
N ILE A 6 -3.87 -32.12 -4.75
CA ILE A 6 -3.06 -31.07 -5.37
C ILE A 6 -3.92 -30.44 -6.47
N GLU A 7 -5.11 -30.01 -6.11
CA GLU A 7 -5.85 -29.06 -6.91
C GLU A 7 -6.14 -27.85 -6.05
N ILE A 8 -5.41 -26.78 -6.38
CA ILE A 8 -5.91 -25.42 -6.28
C ILE A 8 -5.75 -24.77 -4.89
N LEU A 9 -4.50 -24.60 -4.46
CA LEU A 9 -4.09 -23.28 -3.97
C LEU A 9 -4.16 -22.33 -5.18
N LYS A 10 -5.36 -21.98 -5.64
CA LYS A 10 -5.58 -20.87 -6.59
C LYS A 10 -4.90 -19.68 -5.91
N LYS A 11 -3.72 -19.27 -6.38
CA LYS A 11 -3.08 -18.02 -5.96
C LYS A 11 -4.19 -16.98 -5.94
N ASN A 12 -4.57 -16.49 -4.76
CA ASN A 12 -5.58 -15.44 -4.67
C ASN A 12 -5.05 -14.29 -5.55
N LYS A 13 -5.74 -14.08 -6.68
CA LYS A 13 -5.37 -13.16 -7.76
C LYS A 13 -5.85 -11.75 -7.48
N ARG A 14 -6.60 -11.53 -6.39
CA ARG A 14 -7.04 -10.21 -5.95
C ARG A 14 -5.90 -9.52 -5.20
N TYR A 15 -5.98 -8.21 -5.16
CA TYR A 15 -5.09 -7.34 -4.41
C TYR A 15 -3.69 -7.31 -4.99
N LYS A 16 -3.61 -7.14 -6.33
CA LYS A 16 -2.32 -7.13 -7.04
C LYS A 16 -1.61 -5.80 -6.87
N GLU A 17 -2.32 -4.68 -6.80
CA GLU A 17 -1.67 -3.37 -6.70
C GLU A 17 -1.00 -3.19 -5.34
N ILE A 18 -1.61 -3.54 -4.21
CA ILE A 18 -0.93 -3.46 -2.91
C ILE A 18 0.29 -4.39 -2.82
N ARG A 19 0.22 -5.57 -3.46
CA ARG A 19 1.37 -6.47 -3.59
C ARG A 19 2.46 -5.90 -4.48
N ARG A 20 2.08 -5.14 -5.52
CA ARG A 20 3.02 -4.43 -6.40
C ARG A 20 3.66 -3.26 -5.66
N LEU A 21 2.92 -2.51 -4.86
CA LEU A 21 3.42 -1.44 -3.99
C LEU A 21 4.51 -1.98 -3.04
N ASN A 22 4.23 -3.08 -2.33
CA ASN A 22 5.23 -3.76 -1.49
C ASN A 22 6.54 -4.06 -2.24
N LYS A 23 6.46 -4.54 -3.48
CA LYS A 23 7.65 -4.83 -4.30
C LYS A 23 8.41 -3.56 -4.66
N LEU A 24 7.72 -2.48 -5.01
CA LEU A 24 8.34 -1.19 -5.33
C LEU A 24 9.07 -0.61 -4.13
N LEU A 25 8.42 -0.61 -2.95
CA LEU A 25 9.02 -0.14 -1.70
C LEU A 25 10.24 -0.95 -1.29
N LYS A 26 10.17 -2.29 -1.39
CA LYS A 26 11.33 -3.17 -1.16
C LYS A 26 12.47 -2.89 -2.11
N LYS A 27 12.18 -2.74 -3.40
CA LYS A 27 13.20 -2.44 -4.42
C LYS A 27 13.90 -1.10 -4.17
N ALA A 28 13.18 -0.12 -3.65
CA ALA A 28 13.70 1.20 -3.31
C ALA A 28 14.31 1.28 -1.89
N SER A 29 14.32 0.18 -1.13
CA SER A 29 14.78 0.16 0.27
C SER A 29 14.08 1.22 1.14
N ILE A 30 12.78 1.43 0.91
CA ILE A 30 11.94 2.32 1.72
C ILE A 30 11.36 1.52 2.89
N PRO A 31 11.51 1.96 4.15
CA PRO A 31 10.99 1.24 5.30
C PRO A 31 9.46 1.15 5.24
N HIS A 32 8.90 -0.02 5.46
CA HIS A 32 7.45 -0.23 5.54
C HIS A 32 7.16 -1.58 6.20
N THR A 33 5.94 -1.75 6.69
CA THR A 33 5.40 -3.03 7.13
C THR A 33 4.26 -3.44 6.23
N MET A 34 4.16 -4.74 5.89
CA MET A 34 3.01 -5.30 5.20
C MET A 34 2.37 -6.36 6.09
N GLU A 35 1.09 -6.23 6.37
CA GLU A 35 0.33 -7.14 7.23
C GLU A 35 -1.00 -7.55 6.60
N ARG A 36 -1.58 -8.61 7.13
CA ARG A 36 -2.91 -9.07 6.72
C ARG A 36 -3.96 -8.15 7.33
N LEU A 37 -4.92 -7.73 6.50
CA LEU A 37 -6.10 -6.98 6.94
C LEU A 37 -7.32 -7.54 6.22
N PHE A 38 -8.27 -8.07 6.99
CA PHE A 38 -9.43 -8.83 6.47
C PHE A 38 -9.00 -9.91 5.44
N ASP A 39 -9.61 -9.92 4.26
CA ASP A 39 -9.26 -10.84 3.17
C ASP A 39 -8.10 -10.33 2.29
N GLY A 40 -7.65 -9.10 2.51
CA GLY A 40 -6.60 -8.42 1.76
C GLY A 40 -5.36 -8.10 2.59
N TRP A 41 -4.85 -6.88 2.42
CA TRP A 41 -3.57 -6.44 2.97
C TRP A 41 -3.60 -4.98 3.40
N ARG A 42 -2.65 -4.64 4.27
CA ARG A 42 -2.32 -3.30 4.70
C ARG A 42 -0.81 -3.07 4.57
N ILE A 43 -0.40 -1.88 4.15
CA ILE A 43 0.97 -1.39 4.15
C ILE A 43 1.04 -0.10 4.96
N CYS A 44 1.86 -0.10 6.01
CA CYS A 44 2.16 1.11 6.78
C CYS A 44 3.57 1.61 6.45
N TYR A 45 3.69 2.89 6.11
CA TYR A 45 4.95 3.59 5.91
C TYR A 45 5.16 4.64 7.03
N PRO A 46 6.35 4.73 7.64
CA PRO A 46 7.46 3.76 7.59
C PRO A 46 7.23 2.49 8.43
N SER A 47 6.30 2.52 9.39
CA SER A 47 5.96 1.35 10.24
C SER A 47 4.60 1.52 10.89
N VAL A 48 4.02 0.45 11.44
CA VAL A 48 2.74 0.51 12.17
C VAL A 48 2.77 1.49 13.36
N LYS A 49 3.90 1.57 14.09
CA LYS A 49 4.02 2.41 15.29
C LYS A 49 4.01 3.90 14.96
N ASN A 50 4.61 4.28 13.83
CA ASN A 50 4.73 5.65 13.36
C ASN A 50 4.21 5.71 11.92
N CYS A 51 2.93 5.43 11.72
CA CYS A 51 2.35 5.28 10.39
C CYS A 51 2.00 6.64 9.79
N THR A 52 2.87 7.15 8.91
CA THR A 52 2.65 8.37 8.12
C THR A 52 1.68 8.14 6.97
N MET A 53 1.69 6.94 6.37
CA MET A 53 0.77 6.55 5.31
C MET A 53 0.32 5.10 5.50
N ASP A 54 -0.99 4.92 5.49
CA ASP A 54 -1.67 3.64 5.62
C ASP A 54 -2.37 3.28 4.30
N ALA A 55 -1.84 2.29 3.58
CA ALA A 55 -2.39 1.81 2.32
C ALA A 55 -3.09 0.48 2.53
N ILE A 56 -4.34 0.35 2.09
CA ILE A 56 -5.14 -0.87 2.20
C ILE A 56 -5.68 -1.29 0.85
N GLU A 57 -5.84 -2.60 0.70
CA GLU A 57 -6.58 -3.19 -0.41
C GLU A 57 -7.19 -4.50 0.09
N HIS A 58 -8.50 -4.49 0.32
CA HIS A 58 -9.29 -5.62 0.81
C HIS A 58 -10.76 -5.43 0.42
N PHE A 59 -11.60 -6.44 0.61
CA PHE A 59 -13.03 -6.33 0.34
C PHE A 59 -13.63 -5.11 1.05
N GLY A 60 -14.27 -4.23 0.28
CA GLY A 60 -14.90 -3.00 0.77
C GLY A 60 -14.00 -1.76 0.84
N SER A 61 -12.71 -1.84 0.51
CA SER A 61 -11.87 -0.63 0.34
C SER A 61 -12.22 0.11 -0.96
N TYR A 62 -12.03 1.43 -0.99
CA TYR A 62 -12.31 2.27 -2.14
C TYR A 62 -11.41 1.91 -3.34
N GLY A 63 -12.03 1.46 -4.43
CA GLY A 63 -11.33 1.02 -5.65
C GLY A 63 -11.01 -0.47 -5.70
N GLU A 64 -11.44 -1.26 -4.70
CA GLU A 64 -11.23 -2.70 -4.66
C GLU A 64 -11.77 -3.42 -5.91
N GLU A 65 -12.91 -2.98 -6.43
CA GLU A 65 -13.55 -3.58 -7.59
C GLU A 65 -12.71 -3.43 -8.87
N LYS A 66 -11.75 -2.49 -8.84
CA LYS A 66 -10.78 -2.24 -9.90
C LYS A 66 -9.36 -2.69 -9.54
N ASP A 67 -9.18 -3.37 -8.40
CA ASP A 67 -7.88 -3.82 -7.89
C ASP A 67 -6.92 -2.62 -7.67
N LEU A 68 -7.44 -1.57 -7.04
CA LEU A 68 -6.75 -0.32 -6.70
C LEU A 68 -6.72 -0.09 -5.19
N ILE A 69 -5.75 0.72 -4.76
CA ILE A 69 -5.39 0.95 -3.36
C ILE A 69 -6.17 2.14 -2.80
N GLU A 70 -6.58 2.02 -1.55
CA GLU A 70 -7.04 3.11 -0.70
C GLU A 70 -5.92 3.52 0.26
N ILE A 71 -5.75 4.83 0.48
CA ILE A 71 -4.76 5.35 1.43
C ILE A 71 -5.37 6.34 2.42
N MET A 72 -4.79 6.37 3.63
CA MET A 72 -4.87 7.46 4.58
C MET A 72 -3.48 8.04 4.81
N GLY A 73 -3.35 9.37 4.79
CA GLY A 73 -2.07 10.07 4.88
C GLY A 73 -1.37 10.27 3.52
N LEU A 74 -0.52 11.28 3.44
CA LEU A 74 0.10 11.76 2.18
C LEU A 74 -0.92 12.13 1.09
N LEU A 75 -2.10 12.61 1.50
CA LEU A 75 -3.10 13.20 0.61
C LEU A 75 -2.62 14.58 0.14
N THR A 76 -3.02 14.97 -1.06
CA THR A 76 -2.86 16.35 -1.54
C THR A 76 -3.73 17.32 -0.73
N ALA A 77 -3.41 18.61 -0.79
CA ALA A 77 -4.18 19.63 -0.07
C ALA A 77 -5.66 19.71 -0.51
N GLU A 78 -5.97 19.37 -1.76
CA GLU A 78 -7.35 19.35 -2.26
C GLU A 78 -8.10 18.08 -1.81
N GLU A 79 -7.45 16.92 -1.85
CA GLU A 79 -8.03 15.66 -1.34
C GLU A 79 -8.38 15.79 0.15
N GLN A 80 -7.50 16.40 0.96
CA GLN A 80 -7.71 16.62 2.40
C GLN A 80 -8.92 17.50 2.73
N LYS A 81 -9.39 18.34 1.79
CA LYS A 81 -10.60 19.16 2.00
C LYS A 81 -11.88 18.35 1.85
N ILE A 82 -11.79 17.17 1.20
CA ILE A 82 -12.94 16.33 0.86
C ILE A 82 -13.07 15.19 1.87
N ASP A 83 -11.98 14.48 2.11
CA ASP A 83 -11.95 13.31 3.01
C ASP A 83 -10.53 13.10 3.60
N CYS A 84 -10.44 12.28 4.63
CA CYS A 84 -9.19 11.80 5.23
C CYS A 84 -8.60 10.58 4.51
N VAL A 85 -9.37 9.93 3.63
CA VAL A 85 -8.95 8.78 2.82
C VAL A 85 -9.12 9.06 1.32
N VAL A 86 -8.27 8.42 0.49
CA VAL A 86 -8.38 8.47 -0.98
C VAL A 86 -8.24 7.07 -1.54
N GLY A 87 -9.25 6.64 -2.31
CA GLY A 87 -9.24 5.38 -3.05
C GLY A 87 -8.79 5.52 -4.49
N TYR A 88 -8.93 4.42 -5.24
CA TYR A 88 -8.70 4.38 -6.69
C TYR A 88 -7.26 4.72 -7.12
N LEU A 89 -6.28 4.44 -6.27
CA LEU A 89 -4.87 4.70 -6.56
C LEU A 89 -4.16 3.44 -7.05
N SER A 90 -3.28 3.59 -8.04
CA SER A 90 -2.38 2.51 -8.44
C SER A 90 -1.21 2.38 -7.46
N ALA A 91 -0.50 1.26 -7.54
CA ALA A 91 0.74 1.04 -6.82
C ALA A 91 1.80 2.10 -7.16
N THR A 92 1.81 2.62 -8.40
CA THR A 92 2.73 3.68 -8.81
C THR A 92 2.38 4.99 -8.12
N ASP A 93 1.09 5.38 -8.10
CA ASP A 93 0.66 6.64 -7.48
C ASP A 93 1.01 6.67 -6.00
N VAL A 94 0.72 5.59 -5.28
CA VAL A 94 1.04 5.48 -3.85
C VAL A 94 2.55 5.43 -3.63
N PHE A 95 3.30 4.70 -4.46
CA PHE A 95 4.75 4.63 -4.36
C PHE A 95 5.41 6.01 -4.54
N GLU A 96 4.96 6.80 -5.53
CA GLU A 96 5.51 8.12 -5.79
C GLU A 96 5.29 9.07 -4.61
N ARG A 97 4.09 9.05 -3.99
CA ARG A 97 3.79 9.83 -2.77
C ARG A 97 4.72 9.45 -1.61
N ILE A 98 4.87 8.16 -1.32
CA ILE A 98 5.79 7.69 -0.27
C ILE A 98 7.22 8.09 -0.59
N LYS A 99 7.67 7.87 -1.84
CA LYS A 99 9.03 8.14 -2.26
C LYS A 99 9.38 9.62 -2.12
N GLN A 100 8.51 10.52 -2.56
CA GLN A 100 8.71 11.96 -2.41
C GLN A 100 8.84 12.36 -0.93
N HIS A 101 7.96 11.84 -0.06
CA HIS A 101 8.06 12.11 1.37
C HIS A 101 9.37 11.56 1.98
N TYR A 102 9.77 10.34 1.61
CA TYR A 102 10.98 9.70 2.12
C TYR A 102 12.27 10.40 1.66
N GLU A 103 12.32 10.85 0.41
CA GLU A 103 13.47 11.59 -0.12
C GLU A 103 13.58 12.98 0.50
N LYS A 104 12.45 13.64 0.75
CA LYS A 104 12.43 14.95 1.43
C LYS A 104 12.98 14.86 2.85
N SER A 105 12.56 13.87 3.65
CA SER A 105 13.04 13.72 5.03
C SER A 105 14.55 13.46 5.11
N LYS A 106 15.11 12.71 4.14
CA LYS A 106 16.56 12.47 4.08
C LYS A 106 17.39 13.73 3.78
N ASN A 107 16.86 14.62 2.95
CA ASN A 107 17.57 15.85 2.60
C ASN A 107 17.55 16.86 3.76
N GLU A 108 16.49 16.87 4.57
CA GLU A 108 16.40 17.70 5.77
C GLU A 108 17.39 17.23 6.85
N GLU A 109 17.52 15.91 7.07
CA GLU A 109 18.53 15.33 7.99
C GLU A 109 19.98 15.59 7.56
N ALA A 110 20.25 15.79 6.26
CA ALA A 110 21.59 16.06 5.75
C ALA A 110 21.97 17.56 5.75
N ALA A 111 21.01 18.44 6.00
CA ALA A 111 21.19 19.89 6.02
C ALA A 111 21.37 20.46 7.45
N GLU A 112 21.22 19.63 8.48
CA GLU A 112 21.50 19.91 9.90
C GLU A 112 22.91 19.43 10.30
#